data_AF-U4KUQ5-F1
#
_entry.id   AF-U4KUQ5-F1
#
_cell.length_a   1.000
_cell.length_b   1.000
_cell.length_c   1.000
_cell.angle_alpha   90.00
_cell.angle_beta   90.00
_cell.angle_gamma   90.00
#
_symmetry.space_group_name_H-M   'P 1'
#
loop_
_entity.id
_entity.type
_entity.pdbx_description
1 polymer ?
#
loop_
_entity_poly.entity_id
_entity_poly.type
_entity_poly.pdbx_seq_one_letter_code
_entity_poly.pdbx_strand_id
1 'polypeptide(L)'
;MTQGKVNHNKFDKQFISLGLVGDNIGRGLNELGIGQGSRLVGFEIGRDSTNFAEGIDRDEAYRQVLESAEALMEGQRNWVCNLSNVASLLWYMYQSLDAEVNWAGFYTLDPLDPQQLILGPFQGRTACQTILFSRGVCGAAATTGLTQLVPDVEKFPGHIACDGGTRSEIVVPIMVGDKVVAVLDVDCLKEEGFGQVDREWLEKLGNLLGREGEMWRCGS
;
A
#
# COMPACT_ATOMS: atom_id res chain seq x y z
N MET A 1 -39.89 9.53 23.39
CA MET A 1 -38.50 9.96 23.61
C MET A 1 -37.94 9.17 24.77
N THR A 2 -37.07 8.20 24.52
CA THR A 2 -36.21 7.57 25.54
C THR A 2 -34.99 6.98 24.81
N GLN A 3 -33.86 7.67 24.90
CA GLN A 3 -32.55 7.18 24.48
C GLN A 3 -32.05 6.15 25.51
N GLY A 4 -31.70 4.95 25.08
CA GLY A 4 -30.99 3.96 25.89
C GLY A 4 -29.48 4.23 25.81
N LYS A 5 -28.86 4.57 26.95
CA LYS A 5 -27.40 4.67 27.09
C LYS A 5 -26.79 3.27 27.07
N VAL A 6 -25.87 3.02 26.14
CA VAL A 6 -24.98 1.85 26.18
C VAL A 6 -23.88 2.13 27.21
N ASN A 7 -23.69 1.21 28.15
CA ASN A 7 -22.79 1.36 29.29
C ASN A 7 -21.45 0.65 28.97
N HIS A 8 -20.42 1.42 28.60
CA HIS A 8 -19.10 0.89 28.16
C HIS A 8 -18.26 0.22 29.25
N ASN A 9 -18.70 0.21 30.51
CA ASN A 9 -17.88 -0.23 31.65
C ASN A 9 -17.90 -1.75 31.97
N LYS A 10 -18.43 -2.59 31.07
CA LYS A 10 -18.57 -4.04 31.33
C LYS A 10 -17.61 -4.94 30.52
N PHE A 11 -17.06 -4.45 29.41
CA PHE A 11 -16.12 -5.21 28.57
C PHE A 11 -14.68 -5.17 29.12
N ASP A 12 -14.25 -4.04 29.68
CA ASP A 12 -12.86 -3.88 30.15
C ASP A 12 -12.50 -4.70 31.39
N LYS A 13 -13.48 -5.15 32.17
CA LYS A 13 -13.22 -5.90 33.42
C LYS A 13 -13.02 -7.40 33.21
N GLN A 14 -13.31 -7.92 32.02
CA GLN A 14 -13.21 -9.36 31.76
C GLN A 14 -11.80 -9.77 31.29
N PHE A 15 -11.04 -8.85 30.69
CA PHE A 15 -9.66 -9.09 30.25
C PHE A 15 -8.63 -9.02 31.38
N ILE A 16 -8.87 -8.19 32.40
CA ILE A 16 -7.94 -8.04 33.55
C ILE A 16 -7.96 -9.27 34.47
N SER A 17 -9.05 -10.05 34.49
CA SER A 17 -9.17 -11.23 35.37
C SER A 17 -8.38 -12.46 34.91
N LEU A 18 -7.85 -12.46 33.69
CA LEU A 18 -7.23 -13.66 33.07
C LEU A 18 -5.70 -13.61 32.97
N GLY A 19 -5.05 -12.54 33.45
CA GLY A 19 -3.58 -12.50 33.58
C GLY A 19 -2.79 -12.70 32.28
N LEU A 20 -3.39 -12.42 31.12
CA LEU A 20 -2.71 -12.55 29.82
C LEU A 20 -2.00 -11.24 29.48
N VAL A 21 -0.81 -11.07 30.05
CA VAL A 21 0.21 -10.13 29.56
C VAL A 21 1.43 -10.98 29.17
N GLY A 22 1.83 -10.90 27.91
CA GLY A 22 3.07 -11.50 27.39
C GLY A 22 2.97 -12.95 26.90
N ASP A 23 3.61 -13.20 25.75
CA ASP A 23 4.06 -14.46 25.17
C ASP A 23 3.32 -15.76 25.59
N ASN A 24 2.10 -15.99 25.08
CA ASN A 24 1.55 -17.31 24.73
C ASN A 24 0.06 -17.25 24.33
N ILE A 25 -0.26 -16.52 23.26
CA ILE A 25 -1.64 -16.46 22.73
C ILE A 25 -2.08 -17.81 22.14
N GLY A 26 -1.13 -18.67 21.74
CA GLY A 26 -1.41 -19.94 21.06
C GLY A 26 -1.84 -21.13 21.94
N ARG A 27 -1.60 -21.13 23.26
CA ARG A 27 -1.84 -22.32 24.10
C ARG A 27 -3.16 -22.32 24.88
N GLY A 28 -3.80 -21.17 25.08
CA GLY A 28 -5.06 -21.07 25.84
C GLY A 28 -6.32 -21.44 25.05
N LEU A 29 -6.26 -21.46 23.72
CA LEU A 29 -7.45 -21.57 22.86
C LEU A 29 -7.96 -23.02 22.68
N ASN A 30 -7.15 -24.04 22.99
CA ASN A 30 -7.55 -25.44 22.81
C ASN A 30 -8.41 -25.99 23.96
N GLU A 31 -8.35 -25.41 25.17
CA GLU A 31 -9.10 -25.92 26.33
C GLU A 31 -10.56 -25.45 26.39
N LEU A 32 -10.97 -24.52 25.52
CA LEU A 32 -12.33 -23.93 25.49
C LEU A 32 -13.25 -24.51 24.41
N GLY A 33 -12.80 -25.47 23.60
CA GLY A 33 -13.67 -26.16 22.64
C GLY A 33 -14.28 -25.27 21.53
N ILE A 34 -13.68 -24.12 21.26
CA ILE A 34 -14.14 -23.20 20.21
C ILE A 34 -13.51 -23.65 18.88
N GLY A 35 -14.34 -24.21 18.00
CA GLY A 35 -13.92 -24.66 16.67
C GLY A 35 -13.29 -23.53 15.85
N GLN A 36 -12.26 -23.92 15.08
CA GLN A 36 -11.42 -23.07 14.24
C GLN A 36 -12.18 -21.92 13.55
N GLY A 37 -11.79 -20.70 13.92
CA GLY A 37 -12.18 -19.47 13.27
C GLY A 37 -11.39 -19.21 11.99
N SER A 38 -12.05 -18.60 11.00
CA SER A 38 -11.39 -18.09 9.78
C SER A 38 -12.07 -16.86 9.17
N ARG A 39 -12.91 -16.13 9.92
CA ARG A 39 -13.63 -14.96 9.38
C ARG A 39 -13.39 -13.63 10.09
N LEU A 40 -12.75 -13.63 11.26
CA LEU A 40 -12.54 -12.41 12.05
C LEU A 40 -11.08 -11.92 12.07
N VAL A 41 -10.11 -12.77 11.73
CA VAL A 41 -8.67 -12.42 11.78
C VAL A 41 -8.33 -11.25 10.85
N GLY A 42 -8.93 -11.18 9.66
CA GLY A 42 -8.70 -10.05 8.72
C GLY A 42 -9.32 -8.71 9.14
N PHE A 43 -10.29 -8.68 10.08
CA PHE A 43 -10.98 -7.44 10.45
C PHE A 43 -10.21 -6.64 11.51
N GLU A 44 -9.53 -7.31 12.44
CA GLU A 44 -8.69 -6.67 13.47
C GLU A 44 -7.34 -6.21 12.90
N ILE A 45 -6.71 -7.02 12.03
CA ILE A 45 -5.45 -6.65 11.34
C ILE A 45 -5.63 -5.40 10.45
N GLY A 46 -6.79 -5.24 9.81
CA GLY A 46 -7.02 -4.17 8.82
C GLY A 46 -7.07 -2.75 9.40
N ARG A 47 -7.59 -2.54 10.62
CA ARG A 47 -7.63 -1.19 11.20
C ARG A 47 -6.33 -0.79 11.88
N ASP A 48 -5.69 -1.72 12.56
CA ASP A 48 -4.47 -1.42 13.32
C ASP A 48 -3.22 -1.37 12.44
N SER A 49 -3.26 -1.92 11.22
CA SER A 49 -2.14 -1.90 10.27
C SER A 49 -1.75 -0.51 9.75
N THR A 50 -2.64 0.49 9.88
CA THR A 50 -2.35 1.90 9.55
C THR A 50 -1.91 2.74 10.76
N ASN A 51 -1.76 2.12 11.93
CA ASN A 51 -1.25 2.79 13.13
C ASN A 51 0.27 2.63 13.18
N PHE A 52 0.98 3.73 12.94
CA PHE A 52 2.43 3.81 13.07
C PHE A 52 2.80 4.54 14.37
N ALA A 53 3.91 4.14 14.99
CA ALA A 53 4.42 4.84 16.16
C ALA A 53 4.84 6.28 15.81
N GLU A 54 4.62 7.22 16.74
CA GLU A 54 5.13 8.58 16.59
C GLU A 54 6.68 8.56 16.54
N GLY A 55 7.27 9.19 15.54
CA GLY A 55 8.73 9.22 15.35
C GLY A 55 9.34 7.90 14.89
N ILE A 56 8.55 7.01 14.28
CA ILE A 56 9.04 5.77 13.67
C ILE A 56 10.13 6.06 12.62
N ASP A 57 11.16 5.23 12.60
CA ASP A 57 12.19 5.31 11.56
C ASP A 57 11.63 4.85 10.20
N ARG A 58 12.13 5.42 9.11
CA ARG A 58 11.65 5.13 7.75
C ARG A 58 11.80 3.64 7.40
N ASP A 59 12.90 2.99 7.77
CA ASP A 59 13.10 1.57 7.49
C ASP A 59 12.11 0.69 8.25
N GLU A 60 11.85 1.03 9.52
CA GLU A 60 10.85 0.36 10.36
C GLU A 60 9.44 0.53 9.81
N ALA A 61 9.08 1.75 9.42
CA ALA A 61 7.76 2.06 8.87
C ALA A 61 7.48 1.24 7.59
N TYR A 62 8.46 1.15 6.69
CA TYR A 62 8.34 0.32 5.49
C TYR A 62 8.24 -1.17 5.80
N ARG A 63 8.99 -1.66 6.80
CA ARG A 63 8.90 -3.06 7.21
C ARG A 63 7.51 -3.40 7.71
N GLN A 64 6.94 -2.54 8.55
CA GLN A 64 5.56 -2.67 9.02
C GLN A 64 4.56 -2.65 7.86
N VAL A 65 4.75 -1.79 6.85
CA VAL A 65 3.91 -1.78 5.64
C VAL A 65 4.00 -3.11 4.90
N LEU A 66 5.20 -3.65 4.69
CA LEU A 66 5.38 -4.90 3.96
C LEU A 66 4.73 -6.08 4.70
N GLU A 67 4.97 -6.21 6.01
CA GLU A 67 4.37 -7.26 6.84
C GLU A 67 2.84 -7.16 6.88
N SER A 68 2.31 -5.93 6.99
CA SER A 68 0.87 -5.68 6.95
C SER A 68 0.27 -6.01 5.59
N ALA A 69 0.95 -5.67 4.50
CA ALA A 69 0.53 -5.99 3.15
C ALA A 69 0.49 -7.51 2.94
N GLU A 70 1.51 -8.25 3.38
CA GLU A 70 1.53 -9.72 3.31
C GLU A 70 0.34 -10.33 4.06
N ALA A 71 0.09 -9.89 5.30
CA ALA A 71 -1.00 -10.39 6.11
C ALA A 71 -2.39 -10.08 5.50
N LEU A 72 -2.58 -8.87 4.96
CA LEU A 72 -3.85 -8.48 4.32
C LEU A 72 -4.11 -9.21 3.01
N MET A 73 -3.06 -9.64 2.31
CA MET A 73 -3.15 -10.40 1.06
C MET A 73 -3.29 -11.91 1.29
N GLU A 74 -3.15 -12.40 2.51
CA GLU A 74 -3.30 -13.83 2.81
C GLU A 74 -4.72 -14.32 2.45
N GLY A 75 -4.80 -15.25 1.50
CA GLY A 75 -6.08 -15.77 0.98
C GLY A 75 -6.91 -14.76 0.17
N GLN A 76 -6.43 -13.53 -0.02
CA GLN A 76 -7.06 -12.52 -0.86
C GLN A 76 -6.30 -12.34 -2.17
N ARG A 77 -7.00 -12.39 -3.29
CA ARG A 77 -6.40 -12.37 -4.63
C ARG A 77 -6.95 -11.28 -5.54
N ASN A 78 -8.03 -10.63 -5.12
CA ASN A 78 -8.62 -9.50 -5.82
C ASN A 78 -7.65 -8.31 -5.79
N TRP A 79 -7.13 -7.97 -6.96
CA TRP A 79 -6.14 -6.91 -7.10
C TRP A 79 -6.64 -5.54 -6.64
N VAL A 80 -7.92 -5.20 -6.87
CA VAL A 80 -8.49 -3.92 -6.43
C VAL A 80 -8.43 -3.82 -4.91
N CYS A 81 -8.82 -4.88 -4.21
CA CYS A 81 -8.75 -4.97 -2.75
C CYS A 81 -7.30 -4.79 -2.26
N ASN A 82 -6.37 -5.55 -2.84
CA ASN A 82 -4.96 -5.53 -2.44
C ASN A 82 -4.31 -4.17 -2.70
N LEU A 83 -4.46 -3.61 -3.90
CA LEU A 83 -3.91 -2.29 -4.23
C LEU A 83 -4.55 -1.17 -3.41
N SER A 84 -5.86 -1.23 -3.14
CA SER A 84 -6.52 -0.23 -2.28
C SER A 84 -5.96 -0.22 -0.87
N ASN A 85 -5.75 -1.40 -0.27
CA ASN A 85 -5.17 -1.49 1.07
C ASN A 85 -3.71 -1.04 1.09
N VAL A 86 -2.90 -1.41 0.09
CA VAL A 86 -1.50 -0.95 0.02
C VAL A 86 -1.40 0.56 -0.19
N ALA A 87 -2.24 1.16 -1.04
CA ALA A 87 -2.30 2.61 -1.19
C ALA A 87 -2.62 3.30 0.15
N SER A 88 -3.54 2.74 0.93
CA SER A 88 -3.85 3.23 2.28
C SER A 88 -2.67 3.07 3.24
N LEU A 89 -1.99 1.91 3.26
CA LEU A 89 -0.83 1.66 4.12
C LEU A 89 0.28 2.69 3.85
N LEU A 90 0.64 2.89 2.58
CA LEU A 90 1.67 3.85 2.19
C LEU A 90 1.28 5.28 2.54
N TRP A 91 0.03 5.67 2.31
CA TRP A 91 -0.47 7.01 2.61
C TRP A 91 -0.33 7.37 4.09
N TYR A 92 -0.76 6.47 4.98
CA TYR A 92 -0.65 6.70 6.43
C TYR A 92 0.79 6.54 6.95
N MET A 93 1.59 5.67 6.32
CA MET A 93 3.02 5.56 6.62
C MET A 93 3.76 6.88 6.30
N TYR A 94 3.55 7.47 5.13
CA TYR A 94 4.22 8.73 4.81
C TYR A 94 3.75 9.90 5.68
N GLN A 95 2.48 9.93 6.10
CA GLN A 95 2.01 10.90 7.08
C GLN A 95 2.69 10.73 8.45
N SER A 96 2.91 9.49 8.90
CA SER A 96 3.60 9.26 10.19
C SER A 96 5.09 9.63 10.15
N LEU A 97 5.68 9.66 8.95
CA LEU A 97 7.03 10.14 8.69
C LEU A 97 7.12 11.66 8.48
N ASP A 98 6.00 12.41 8.60
CA ASP A 98 5.90 13.84 8.28
C ASP A 98 6.43 14.17 6.86
N ALA A 99 6.26 13.23 5.93
CA ALA A 99 6.63 13.41 4.53
C ALA A 99 5.52 14.15 3.78
N GLU A 100 5.88 15.12 2.96
CA GLU A 100 4.93 15.92 2.16
C GLU A 100 4.46 15.18 0.89
N VAL A 101 4.15 13.89 1.04
CA VAL A 101 3.57 13.05 -0.02
C VAL A 101 2.16 13.54 -0.32
N ASN A 102 1.90 13.89 -1.59
CA ASN A 102 0.61 14.38 -2.06
C ASN A 102 -0.18 13.33 -2.87
N TRP A 103 0.48 12.25 -3.29
CA TRP A 103 -0.16 11.15 -4.00
C TRP A 103 0.57 9.82 -3.74
N ALA A 104 -0.18 8.75 -3.53
CA ALA A 104 0.36 7.39 -3.44
C ALA A 104 -0.67 6.38 -3.97
N GLY A 105 -0.28 5.59 -4.97
CA GLY A 105 -1.24 4.70 -5.61
C GLY A 105 -0.68 3.96 -6.81
N PHE A 106 -1.58 3.56 -7.69
CA PHE A 106 -1.25 2.64 -8.76
C PHE A 106 -1.85 3.07 -10.09
N TYR A 107 -1.15 2.74 -11.16
CA TYR A 107 -1.74 2.58 -12.49
C TYR A 107 -1.53 1.15 -12.98
N THR A 108 -2.52 0.55 -13.60
CA THR A 108 -2.44 -0.80 -14.18
C THR A 108 -2.35 -0.72 -15.70
N LEU A 109 -1.92 -1.80 -16.37
CA LEU A 109 -2.09 -1.87 -17.82
C LEU A 109 -3.56 -1.67 -18.21
N ASP A 110 -3.80 -0.88 -19.24
CA ASP A 110 -5.14 -0.75 -19.81
C ASP A 110 -5.48 -1.99 -20.66
N PRO A 111 -6.55 -2.72 -20.36
CA PRO A 111 -6.95 -3.87 -21.17
C PRO A 111 -7.41 -3.48 -22.59
N LEU A 112 -7.69 -2.20 -22.84
CA LEU A 112 -8.14 -1.67 -24.13
C LEU A 112 -7.00 -1.08 -24.97
N ASP A 113 -5.89 -0.67 -24.35
CA ASP A 113 -4.70 -0.16 -25.05
C ASP A 113 -3.39 -0.67 -24.40
N PRO A 114 -2.65 -1.57 -25.08
CA PRO A 114 -1.43 -2.17 -24.52
C PRO A 114 -0.25 -1.20 -24.40
N GLN A 115 -0.35 0.03 -24.93
CA GLN A 115 0.69 1.06 -24.82
C GLN A 115 0.35 2.14 -23.78
N GLN A 116 -0.63 1.86 -22.93
CA GLN A 116 -1.14 2.80 -21.95
C GLN A 116 -1.38 2.13 -20.59
N LEU A 117 -1.23 2.96 -19.57
CA LEU A 117 -1.62 2.70 -18.20
C LEU A 117 -2.97 3.37 -17.91
N ILE A 118 -3.82 2.71 -17.12
CA ILE A 118 -5.09 3.23 -16.62
C ILE A 118 -5.05 3.36 -15.09
N LEU A 119 -5.67 4.42 -14.57
CA LEU A 119 -5.68 4.74 -13.15
C LEU A 119 -6.29 3.62 -12.30
N GLY A 120 -5.53 3.15 -11.31
CA GLY A 120 -5.94 2.16 -10.30
C GLY A 120 -6.29 2.82 -8.96
N PRO A 121 -6.36 2.04 -7.86
CA PRO A 121 -6.56 2.59 -6.52
C PRO A 121 -5.43 3.53 -6.09
N PHE A 122 -5.77 4.60 -5.38
CA PHE A 122 -4.81 5.59 -4.91
C PHE A 122 -5.35 6.35 -3.69
N GLN A 123 -4.46 7.09 -3.03
CA GLN A 123 -4.74 8.11 -2.03
C GLN A 123 -4.12 9.43 -2.49
N GLY A 124 -4.88 10.53 -2.41
CA GLY A 124 -4.45 11.84 -2.89
C GLY A 124 -5.55 12.59 -3.66
N ARG A 125 -5.16 13.64 -4.38
CA ARG A 125 -6.07 14.38 -5.27
C ARG A 125 -6.38 13.59 -6.54
N THR A 126 -7.43 13.99 -7.25
CA THR A 126 -7.77 13.44 -8.56
C THR A 126 -6.60 13.56 -9.54
N ALA A 127 -6.22 12.46 -10.18
CA ALA A 127 -5.09 12.39 -11.10
C ALA A 127 -5.53 12.13 -12.56
N CYS A 128 -4.54 12.03 -13.45
CA CYS A 128 -4.74 11.64 -14.84
C CYS A 128 -5.42 10.26 -14.92
N GLN A 129 -6.41 10.10 -15.79
CA GLN A 129 -7.13 8.82 -15.92
C GLN A 129 -6.29 7.77 -16.63
N THR A 130 -5.44 8.20 -17.57
CA THR A 130 -4.57 7.31 -18.33
C THR A 130 -3.22 7.96 -18.63
N ILE A 131 -2.20 7.13 -18.84
CA ILE A 131 -0.83 7.56 -19.12
C ILE A 131 -0.27 6.71 -20.27
N LEU A 132 0.21 7.35 -21.33
CA LEU A 132 0.91 6.64 -22.42
C LEU A 132 2.31 6.24 -21.96
N PHE A 133 2.79 5.07 -22.40
CA PHE A 133 4.14 4.59 -22.12
C PHE A 133 5.24 5.56 -22.55
N SER A 134 4.98 6.34 -23.61
CA SER A 134 5.91 7.35 -24.13
C SER A 134 5.97 8.65 -23.31
N ARG A 135 5.28 8.74 -22.17
CA ARG A 135 5.07 10.00 -21.44
C ARG A 135 5.30 9.86 -19.93
N GLY A 136 5.93 10.88 -19.35
CA GLY A 136 6.08 11.02 -17.91
C GLY A 136 6.94 9.94 -17.25
N VAL A 137 7.07 10.05 -15.93
CA VAL A 137 7.87 9.13 -15.12
C VAL A 137 7.20 7.75 -15.06
N CYS A 138 5.88 7.71 -14.87
CA CYS A 138 5.09 6.48 -14.96
C CYS A 138 5.26 5.72 -16.27
N GLY A 139 5.19 6.39 -17.43
CA GLY A 139 5.41 5.76 -18.72
C GLY A 139 6.85 5.27 -18.91
N ALA A 140 7.84 6.00 -18.40
CA ALA A 140 9.23 5.57 -18.40
C ALA A 140 9.45 4.29 -17.56
N ALA A 141 8.84 4.20 -16.38
CA ALA A 141 8.88 2.99 -15.55
C ALA A 141 8.25 1.79 -16.28
N ALA A 142 7.07 1.99 -16.88
CA ALA A 142 6.38 0.94 -17.64
C ALA A 142 7.13 0.49 -18.89
N THR A 143 7.83 1.41 -19.56
CA THR A 143 8.61 1.10 -20.77
C THR A 143 9.91 0.36 -20.45
N THR A 144 10.61 0.78 -19.40
CA THR A 144 11.94 0.25 -19.07
C THR A 144 11.89 -0.98 -18.18
N GLY A 145 10.78 -1.19 -17.45
CA GLY A 145 10.73 -2.20 -16.38
C GLY A 145 11.67 -1.90 -15.22
N LEU A 146 12.11 -0.63 -15.07
CA LEU A 146 13.02 -0.18 -14.03
C LEU A 146 12.38 0.92 -13.18
N THR A 147 12.66 0.90 -11.89
CA THR A 147 12.28 1.97 -10.96
C THR A 147 12.85 3.31 -11.41
N GLN A 148 11.98 4.33 -11.44
CA GLN A 148 12.35 5.72 -11.66
C GLN A 148 12.36 6.43 -10.32
N LEU A 149 13.54 6.91 -9.89
CA LEU A 149 13.70 7.72 -8.69
C LEU A 149 14.05 9.15 -9.14
N VAL A 150 13.07 10.05 -9.09
CA VAL A 150 13.17 11.39 -9.68
C VAL A 150 13.24 12.44 -8.57
N PRO A 151 14.43 13.02 -8.29
CA PRO A 151 14.59 14.01 -7.22
C PRO A 151 13.95 15.36 -7.54
N ASP A 152 13.77 15.67 -8.84
CA ASP A 152 13.10 16.88 -9.31
C ASP A 152 12.35 16.57 -10.62
N VAL A 153 11.02 16.55 -10.57
CA VAL A 153 10.17 16.21 -11.73
C VAL A 153 10.23 17.26 -12.84
N GLU A 154 10.54 18.52 -12.52
CA GLU A 154 10.68 19.57 -13.56
C GLU A 154 11.91 19.37 -14.43
N LYS A 155 12.92 18.64 -13.92
CA LYS A 155 14.12 18.27 -14.65
C LYS A 155 13.96 16.97 -15.44
N PHE A 156 12.85 16.26 -15.29
CA PHE A 156 12.62 14.98 -15.98
C PHE A 156 12.22 15.20 -17.46
N PRO A 157 12.97 14.63 -18.43
CA PRO A 157 12.65 14.80 -19.84
C PRO A 157 11.27 14.23 -20.20
N GLY A 158 10.40 15.06 -20.77
CA GLY A 158 9.04 14.62 -21.15
C GLY A 158 8.06 14.53 -19.98
N HIS A 159 8.33 15.20 -18.87
CA HIS A 159 7.41 15.36 -17.75
C HIS A 159 6.05 15.92 -18.23
N ILE A 160 4.97 15.24 -17.84
CA ILE A 160 3.60 15.73 -17.93
C ILE A 160 3.13 15.89 -16.49
N ALA A 161 3.05 17.11 -15.99
CA ALA A 161 2.53 17.36 -14.65
C ALA A 161 1.03 16.99 -14.60
N CYS A 162 0.68 15.93 -13.89
CA CYS A 162 -0.72 15.60 -13.58
C CYS A 162 -1.22 16.38 -12.35
N ASP A 163 -0.36 16.60 -11.34
CA ASP A 163 -0.54 17.58 -10.26
C ASP A 163 0.59 18.62 -10.33
N GLY A 164 0.24 19.90 -10.50
CA GLY A 164 1.21 20.99 -10.61
C GLY A 164 2.01 21.25 -9.33
N GLY A 165 1.64 20.62 -8.21
CA GLY A 165 2.35 20.73 -6.94
C GLY A 165 3.51 19.74 -6.75
N THR A 166 3.54 18.64 -7.50
CA THR A 166 4.56 17.59 -7.35
C THR A 166 5.95 18.12 -7.71
N ARG A 167 6.94 17.82 -6.85
CA ARG A 167 8.36 18.21 -7.01
C ARG A 167 9.30 17.03 -7.11
N SER A 168 9.02 15.90 -6.47
CA SER A 168 9.74 14.64 -6.68
C SER A 168 8.76 13.47 -6.79
N GLU A 169 9.18 12.40 -7.45
CA GLU A 169 8.34 11.25 -7.78
C GLU A 169 9.20 9.98 -7.72
N ILE A 170 8.63 8.90 -7.17
CA ILE A 170 9.19 7.56 -7.30
C ILE A 170 8.15 6.63 -7.92
N VAL A 171 8.53 5.99 -9.02
CA VAL A 171 7.68 5.01 -9.70
C VAL A 171 8.38 3.66 -9.75
N VAL A 172 7.75 2.64 -9.17
CA VAL A 172 8.20 1.26 -9.16
C VAL A 172 7.33 0.41 -10.09
N PRO A 173 7.90 -0.26 -11.11
CA PRO A 173 7.15 -1.21 -11.92
C PRO A 173 6.82 -2.47 -11.12
N ILE A 174 5.57 -2.92 -11.22
CA ILE A 174 5.11 -4.21 -10.69
C ILE A 174 5.26 -5.22 -11.81
N MET A 175 6.09 -6.24 -11.58
CA MET A 175 6.51 -7.22 -12.59
C MET A 175 5.86 -8.58 -12.36
N VAL A 176 5.47 -9.25 -13.45
CA VAL A 176 5.10 -10.68 -13.46
C VAL A 176 5.85 -11.38 -14.57
N GLY A 177 6.85 -12.18 -14.18
CA GLY A 177 7.90 -12.60 -15.11
C GLY A 177 8.60 -11.37 -15.67
N ASP A 178 8.74 -11.30 -17.00
CA ASP A 178 9.40 -10.20 -17.70
C ASP A 178 8.44 -9.07 -18.13
N LYS A 179 7.19 -9.09 -17.65
CA LYS A 179 6.16 -8.12 -18.05
C LYS A 179 5.84 -7.16 -16.92
N VAL A 180 5.87 -5.86 -17.22
CA VAL A 180 5.23 -4.84 -16.37
C VAL A 180 3.72 -5.03 -16.47
N VAL A 181 3.06 -5.04 -15.33
CA VAL A 181 1.62 -5.25 -15.25
C VAL A 181 0.88 -4.10 -14.56
N ALA A 182 1.61 -3.37 -13.71
CA ALA A 182 1.20 -2.12 -13.10
C ALA A 182 2.43 -1.31 -12.72
N VAL A 183 2.22 -0.08 -12.28
CA VAL A 183 3.23 0.73 -11.61
C VAL A 183 2.67 1.19 -10.27
N LEU A 184 3.52 1.19 -9.24
CA LEU A 184 3.32 1.88 -7.98
C LEU A 184 3.95 3.26 -8.12
N ASP A 185 3.18 4.30 -7.88
CA ASP A 185 3.56 5.69 -8.06
C ASP A 185 3.33 6.48 -6.75
N VAL A 186 4.31 7.30 -6.38
CA VAL A 186 4.30 8.14 -5.18
C VAL A 186 4.89 9.51 -5.50
N ASP A 187 4.11 10.56 -5.27
CA ASP A 187 4.46 11.96 -5.47
C ASP A 187 4.76 12.67 -4.15
N CYS A 188 5.68 13.63 -4.18
CA CYS A 188 5.99 14.50 -3.06
C CYS A 188 6.07 15.98 -3.47
N LEU A 189 5.56 16.86 -2.61
CA LEU A 189 5.60 18.32 -2.79
C LEU A 189 6.99 18.93 -2.56
N LYS A 190 7.95 18.13 -2.07
CA LYS A 190 9.36 18.51 -1.90
C LYS A 190 10.23 17.88 -2.97
N GLU A 191 11.27 18.58 -3.39
CA GLU A 191 12.39 17.96 -4.11
C GLU A 191 13.08 16.94 -3.20
N GLU A 192 13.70 15.92 -3.79
CA GLU A 192 14.43 14.87 -3.06
C GLU A 192 13.59 14.18 -1.94
N GLY A 193 12.28 14.06 -2.12
CA GLY A 193 11.36 13.48 -1.14
C GLY A 193 11.56 11.98 -0.90
N PHE A 194 12.21 11.31 -1.86
CA PHE A 194 12.50 9.89 -1.85
C PHE A 194 14.00 9.64 -2.03
N GLY A 195 14.50 8.63 -1.34
CA GLY A 195 15.88 8.18 -1.42
C GLY A 195 16.00 6.69 -1.73
N GLN A 196 17.21 6.17 -1.53
CA GLN A 196 17.53 4.77 -1.83
C GLN A 196 16.77 3.78 -0.93
N VAL A 197 16.50 4.15 0.33
CA VAL A 197 15.68 3.35 1.26
C VAL A 197 14.27 3.17 0.70
N ASP A 198 13.63 4.25 0.23
CA ASP A 198 12.30 4.20 -0.38
C ASP A 198 12.29 3.27 -1.59
N ARG A 199 13.27 3.42 -2.47
CA ARG A 199 13.43 2.55 -3.64
C ARG A 199 13.48 1.08 -3.25
N GLU A 200 14.34 0.70 -2.32
CA GLU A 200 14.54 -0.69 -1.93
C GLU A 200 13.27 -1.31 -1.33
N TRP A 201 12.54 -0.56 -0.50
CA TRP A 201 11.31 -1.05 0.13
C TRP A 201 10.13 -1.08 -0.82
N LEU A 202 9.96 -0.05 -1.65
CA LEU A 202 8.89 -0.01 -2.65
C LEU A 202 9.10 -1.08 -3.73
N GLU A 203 10.35 -1.41 -4.09
CA GLU A 203 10.67 -2.55 -4.97
C GLU A 203 10.28 -3.90 -4.31
N LYS A 204 10.56 -4.10 -3.01
CA LYS A 204 10.08 -5.30 -2.29
C LYS A 204 8.56 -5.40 -2.29
N LEU A 205 7.87 -4.28 -2.06
CA LEU A 205 6.41 -4.19 -2.06
C LEU A 205 5.83 -4.46 -3.46
N GLY A 206 6.45 -3.91 -4.51
CA GLY A 206 6.09 -4.20 -5.90
C GLY A 206 6.25 -5.67 -6.25
N ASN A 207 7.32 -6.32 -5.78
CA ASN A 207 7.53 -7.76 -5.94
C ASN A 207 6.47 -8.61 -5.23
N LEU A 208 6.07 -8.22 -4.01
CA LEU A 208 4.97 -8.87 -3.30
C LEU A 208 3.66 -8.79 -4.09
N LEU A 209 3.32 -7.60 -4.58
CA LEU A 209 2.11 -7.35 -5.37
C LEU A 209 2.09 -8.13 -6.69
N GLY A 210 3.24 -8.24 -7.36
CA GLY A 210 3.37 -9.04 -8.58
C GLY A 210 3.14 -10.54 -8.33
N ARG A 211 3.61 -11.05 -7.18
CA ARG A 211 3.44 -12.47 -6.81
C ARG A 211 2.01 -12.85 -6.44
N GLU A 212 1.33 -12.02 -5.65
CA GLU A 212 0.03 -12.35 -5.02
C GLU A 212 -1.19 -11.89 -5.83
N GLY A 213 -1.02 -11.07 -6.88
CA GLY A 213 -2.12 -10.60 -7.73
C GLY A 213 -2.62 -11.66 -8.74
N GLU A 214 -3.92 -12.02 -8.68
CA GLU A 214 -4.55 -12.91 -9.67
C GLU A 214 -4.88 -12.22 -11.01
N MET A 215 -4.94 -10.88 -11.04
CA MET A 215 -5.25 -10.10 -12.26
C MET A 215 -4.33 -10.46 -13.43
N TRP A 216 -3.10 -10.84 -13.12
CA TRP A 216 -2.04 -11.15 -14.09
C TRP A 216 -2.14 -12.56 -14.68
N ARG A 217 -3.00 -13.41 -14.11
CA ARG A 217 -3.15 -14.82 -14.49
C ARG A 217 -4.43 -15.09 -15.28
N CYS A 218 -5.30 -14.11 -15.45
CA CYS A 218 -6.50 -14.27 -16.27
C CYS A 218 -6.11 -14.17 -17.76
N GLY A 219 -5.66 -15.30 -18.32
CA GLY A 219 -5.27 -15.41 -19.73
C GLY A 219 -4.20 -16.46 -20.06
N SER A 220 -3.74 -17.29 -19.11
CA SER A 220 -2.93 -18.48 -19.41
C SER A 220 -3.79 -19.67 -19.80
#